data_AF-I3W235-F1
#
_entry.id   AF-I3W235-F1
#
_cell.length_a   1.000
_cell.length_b   1.000
_cell.length_c   1.000
_cell.angle_alpha   90.00
_cell.angle_beta   90.00
_cell.angle_gamma   90.00
#
_symmetry.space_group_name_H-M   'P 1'
#
loop_
_entity.id
_entity.type
_entity.pdbx_description
1 polymer ?
#
loop_
_entity_poly.entity_id
_entity_poly.type
_entity_poly.pdbx_seq_one_letter_code
_entity_poly.pdbx_strand_id
1 'polypeptide(L)'
;MPVSKNRWVTLGAETIDEPVPAIPEEPPFIPTGATRPQLSVPQPDQADRLPRRNAAGREPSFWWLGVHGGAGETSLAGLDKSSKAAEHHWPLTAAGSVIVLVARSNIPGLRAARLAATEWASGSLPGIHVAGLMVMADAPGRLPKEIRDFARVVGGGVPHMWHFPWVDGWRYGHEIAIEELPKEARTTLEQVHIAITATAGLPAT
;
A
#
# COMPACT_ATOMS: atom_id res chain seq x y z
N MET A 1 -17.56 67.31 -34.83
CA MET A 1 -17.81 67.11 -33.39
C MET A 1 -18.92 66.08 -33.20
N PRO A 2 -18.60 64.81 -32.89
CA PRO A 2 -19.49 63.96 -32.12
C PRO A 2 -18.92 63.81 -30.71
N VAL A 3 -19.60 64.43 -29.76
CA VAL A 3 -19.36 64.26 -28.33
C VAL A 3 -19.86 62.87 -27.95
N SER A 4 -18.95 61.96 -27.59
CA SER A 4 -19.30 60.69 -26.95
C SER A 4 -19.96 60.98 -25.60
N LYS A 5 -21.21 60.55 -25.45
CA LYS A 5 -22.12 60.82 -24.32
C LYS A 5 -22.05 59.75 -23.22
N ASN A 6 -20.89 59.14 -22.97
CA ASN A 6 -20.77 58.18 -21.88
C ASN A 6 -19.92 58.75 -20.74
N ARG A 7 -20.61 59.24 -19.71
CA ARG A 7 -20.06 59.92 -18.53
C ARG A 7 -19.83 58.99 -17.33
N TRP A 8 -19.51 57.72 -17.57
CA TRP A 8 -19.46 56.67 -16.53
C TRP A 8 -18.32 55.64 -16.68
N VAL A 9 -17.33 55.84 -17.55
CA VAL A 9 -16.18 54.92 -17.64
C VAL A 9 -14.89 55.70 -17.42
N THR A 10 -14.46 55.76 -16.16
CA THR A 10 -13.08 56.07 -15.80
C THR A 10 -12.31 54.76 -15.93
N LEU A 11 -11.50 54.60 -16.97
CA LEU A 11 -10.55 53.47 -17.06
C LEU A 11 -9.44 53.71 -16.04
N GLY A 12 -9.64 53.22 -14.81
CA GLY A 12 -8.56 53.00 -13.87
C GLY A 12 -7.69 51.86 -14.42
N ALA A 13 -6.39 52.07 -14.47
CA ALA A 13 -5.44 51.00 -14.74
C ALA A 13 -5.41 50.07 -13.52
N GLU A 14 -6.34 49.11 -13.45
CA GLU A 14 -6.22 47.97 -12.56
C GLU A 14 -5.15 47.05 -13.15
N THR A 15 -4.01 46.97 -12.47
CA THR A 15 -3.08 45.86 -12.61
C THR A 15 -3.84 44.59 -12.25
N ILE A 16 -4.16 43.80 -13.27
CA ILE A 16 -4.69 42.45 -13.09
C ILE A 16 -3.57 41.65 -12.44
N ASP A 17 -3.71 41.37 -11.14
CA ASP A 17 -2.84 40.44 -10.44
C ASP A 17 -3.10 39.06 -11.07
N GLU A 18 -2.16 38.60 -11.88
CA GLU A 18 -2.28 37.33 -12.60
C GLU A 18 -2.29 36.21 -11.53
N PRO A 19 -3.40 35.46 -11.38
CA PRO A 19 -3.49 34.47 -10.33
C PRO A 19 -2.40 33.42 -10.56
N VAL A 20 -1.51 33.27 -9.57
CA VAL A 20 -0.51 32.20 -9.54
C VAL A 20 -1.25 30.89 -9.83
N PRO A 21 -0.86 30.12 -10.86
CA PRO A 21 -1.56 28.89 -11.19
C PRO A 21 -1.52 27.98 -9.98
N ALA A 22 -2.69 27.72 -9.40
CA ALA A 22 -2.85 26.75 -8.34
C ALA A 22 -2.33 25.42 -8.87
N ILE A 23 -1.26 24.91 -8.29
CA ILE A 23 -0.80 23.54 -8.54
C ILE A 23 -1.99 22.66 -8.21
N PRO A 24 -2.51 21.84 -9.14
CA PRO A 24 -3.59 20.92 -8.83
C PRO A 24 -3.11 20.03 -7.68
N GLU A 25 -3.72 20.18 -6.51
CA GLU A 25 -3.50 19.27 -5.39
C GLU A 25 -3.94 17.89 -5.87
N GLU A 26 -2.98 16.96 -6.02
CA GLU A 26 -3.34 15.58 -6.30
C GLU A 26 -4.25 15.07 -5.19
N PRO A 27 -5.40 14.44 -5.52
CA PRO A 27 -6.33 14.00 -4.51
C PRO A 27 -5.61 13.05 -3.54
N PRO A 28 -5.84 13.18 -2.21
CA PRO A 28 -5.11 12.39 -1.24
C PRO A 28 -5.33 10.90 -1.51
N PHE A 29 -4.29 10.09 -1.29
CA PHE A 29 -4.38 8.63 -1.40
C PHE A 29 -5.10 8.08 -0.16
N ILE A 30 -6.44 8.02 -0.20
CA ILE A 30 -7.30 7.69 0.94
C ILE A 30 -7.42 6.16 1.14
N PRO A 31 -7.39 5.64 2.38
CA PRO A 31 -7.73 4.27 2.70
C PRO A 31 -9.13 3.87 2.21
N THR A 32 -9.27 2.64 1.72
CA THR A 32 -10.52 2.10 1.17
C THR A 32 -11.12 0.96 1.99
N GLY A 33 -10.38 0.41 2.95
CA GLY A 33 -10.84 -0.63 3.86
C GLY A 33 -10.57 -0.30 5.34
N ALA A 34 -10.52 -1.33 6.18
CA ALA A 34 -10.31 -1.16 7.62
C ALA A 34 -8.96 -0.49 7.92
N THR A 35 -8.97 0.62 8.67
CA THR A 35 -7.76 1.38 9.02
C THR A 35 -7.15 1.01 10.38
N ARG A 36 -7.88 0.23 11.18
CA ARG A 36 -7.48 -0.24 12.51
C ARG A 36 -8.14 -1.58 12.81
N PRO A 37 -7.63 -2.33 13.80
CA PRO A 37 -8.32 -3.49 14.33
C PRO A 37 -9.78 -3.19 14.71
N GLN A 38 -10.65 -4.18 14.46
CA GLN A 38 -12.09 -4.09 14.60
C GLN A 38 -12.55 -5.00 15.75
N LEU A 39 -13.29 -4.43 16.70
CA LEU A 39 -13.69 -5.11 17.94
C LEU A 39 -14.46 -6.42 17.73
N SER A 40 -15.21 -6.53 16.63
CA SER A 40 -16.09 -7.67 16.35
C SER A 40 -15.42 -8.79 15.55
N VAL A 41 -14.15 -8.64 15.15
CA VAL A 41 -13.45 -9.66 14.38
C VAL A 41 -12.86 -10.70 15.35
N PRO A 42 -13.32 -11.97 15.29
CA PRO A 42 -12.78 -12.99 16.16
C PRO A 42 -11.31 -13.27 15.80
N GLN A 43 -10.51 -13.58 16.81
CA GLN A 43 -9.16 -14.06 16.57
C GLN A 43 -9.22 -15.42 15.83
N PRO A 44 -8.51 -15.59 14.70
CA PRO A 44 -8.46 -16.86 13.98
C PRO A 44 -7.94 -18.01 14.86
N ASP A 45 -8.17 -19.26 14.49
CA ASP A 45 -7.58 -20.41 15.17
C ASP A 45 -6.05 -20.39 15.08
N GLN A 46 -5.36 -21.01 16.05
CA GLN A 46 -3.89 -21.00 16.08
C GLN A 46 -3.25 -21.57 14.80
N ALA A 47 -3.89 -22.56 14.17
CA ALA A 47 -3.42 -23.17 12.93
C ALA A 47 -3.51 -22.24 11.71
N ASP A 48 -4.36 -21.21 11.78
CA ASP A 48 -4.60 -20.25 10.70
C ASP A 48 -3.81 -18.94 10.87
N ARG A 49 -3.06 -18.80 11.96
CA ARG A 49 -2.26 -17.61 12.28
C ARG A 49 -0.87 -17.71 11.66
N LEU A 50 -0.32 -16.56 11.26
CA LEU A 50 1.09 -16.50 10.88
C LEU A 50 1.96 -16.57 12.14
N PRO A 51 3.15 -17.19 12.04
CA PRO A 51 4.07 -17.22 13.16
C PRO A 51 4.57 -15.80 13.48
N ARG A 52 5.05 -15.61 14.71
CA ARG A 52 5.54 -14.32 15.21
C ARG A 52 7.04 -14.44 15.46
N ARG A 53 7.80 -13.39 15.19
CA ARG A 53 9.25 -13.37 15.40
C ARG A 53 9.69 -12.04 15.98
N ASN A 54 10.45 -12.09 17.07
CA ASN A 54 11.14 -10.90 17.56
C ASN A 54 12.23 -10.51 16.55
N ALA A 55 12.08 -9.33 15.96
CA ALA A 55 13.09 -8.80 15.04
C ALA A 55 14.17 -8.09 15.85
N ALA A 56 15.43 -8.47 15.62
CA ALA A 56 16.60 -7.84 16.24
C ALA A 56 17.46 -7.13 15.19
N GLY A 57 18.21 -6.12 15.62
CA GLY A 57 19.11 -5.34 14.77
C GLY A 57 18.50 -4.02 14.31
N ARG A 58 19.03 -3.45 13.22
CA ARG A 58 18.53 -2.20 12.64
C ARG A 58 17.13 -2.42 12.08
N GLU A 59 16.16 -1.68 12.59
CA GLU A 59 14.77 -1.76 12.14
C GLU A 59 14.59 -1.09 10.76
N PRO A 60 13.89 -1.75 9.81
CA PRO A 60 13.54 -1.14 8.53
C PRO A 60 12.43 -0.10 8.72
N SER A 61 12.25 0.77 7.73
CA SER A 61 11.12 1.72 7.70
C SER A 61 9.76 1.00 7.69
N PHE A 62 9.70 -0.17 7.03
CA PHE A 62 8.54 -1.05 7.01
C PHE A 62 8.94 -2.47 6.56
N TRP A 63 8.02 -3.42 6.73
CA TRP A 63 8.21 -4.82 6.35
C TRP A 63 7.27 -5.25 5.24
N TRP A 64 7.78 -6.04 4.31
CA TRP A 64 6.97 -6.85 3.41
C TRP A 64 6.69 -8.18 4.08
N LEU A 65 5.43 -8.48 4.40
CA LEU A 65 5.02 -9.76 4.99
C LEU A 65 4.32 -10.63 3.96
N GLY A 66 5.06 -11.57 3.37
CA GLY A 66 4.51 -12.64 2.57
C GLY A 66 3.62 -13.53 3.43
N VAL A 67 2.33 -13.63 3.10
CA VAL A 67 1.37 -14.40 3.90
C VAL A 67 1.36 -15.90 3.53
N HIS A 68 2.14 -16.30 2.53
CA HIS A 68 2.31 -17.68 2.10
C HIS A 68 3.66 -17.84 1.38
N GLY A 69 4.11 -19.09 1.21
CA GLY A 69 5.34 -19.39 0.45
C GLY A 69 5.26 -18.87 -0.99
N GLY A 70 6.31 -18.19 -1.46
CA GLY A 70 6.37 -17.62 -2.80
C GLY A 70 5.45 -16.41 -3.03
N ALA A 71 5.08 -15.69 -1.97
CA ALA A 71 4.25 -14.48 -2.08
C ALA A 71 4.92 -13.31 -2.81
N GLY A 72 6.25 -13.21 -2.77
CA GLY A 72 7.02 -12.13 -3.42
C GLY A 72 7.65 -11.11 -2.45
N GLU A 73 7.58 -11.33 -1.14
CA GLU A 73 8.16 -10.41 -0.14
C GLU A 73 9.67 -10.17 -0.35
N THR A 74 10.44 -11.20 -0.71
CA THR A 74 11.89 -11.07 -0.95
C THR A 74 12.18 -10.27 -2.22
N SER A 75 11.38 -10.45 -3.27
CA SER A 75 11.51 -9.71 -4.52
C SER A 75 11.23 -8.22 -4.31
N LEU A 76 10.19 -7.89 -3.54
CA LEU A 76 9.87 -6.50 -3.19
C LEU A 76 10.91 -5.87 -2.27
N ALA A 77 11.38 -6.62 -1.26
CA ALA A 77 12.41 -6.14 -0.34
C ALA A 77 13.75 -5.86 -1.05
N GLY A 78 14.05 -6.57 -2.14
CA GLY A 78 15.23 -6.32 -2.97
C GLY A 78 15.22 -4.96 -3.69
N LEU A 79 14.04 -4.34 -3.86
CA LEU A 79 13.90 -3.07 -4.58
C LEU A 79 14.22 -1.85 -3.72
N ASP A 80 14.02 -1.94 -2.40
CA ASP A 80 14.21 -0.83 -1.47
C ASP A 80 14.95 -1.29 -0.22
N LYS A 81 16.18 -0.76 -0.06
CA LYS A 81 17.07 -1.02 1.09
C LYS A 81 16.53 -0.51 2.42
N SER A 82 15.52 0.36 2.40
CA SER A 82 14.83 0.84 3.60
C SER A 82 13.79 -0.16 4.12
N SER A 83 13.39 -1.13 3.29
CA SER A 83 12.41 -2.17 3.60
C SER A 83 13.09 -3.53 3.86
N LYS A 84 12.35 -4.48 4.45
CA LYS A 84 12.83 -5.85 4.64
C LYS A 84 11.70 -6.87 4.48
N ALA A 85 12.03 -8.06 3.99
CA ALA A 85 11.11 -9.20 4.00
C ALA A 85 10.93 -9.71 5.44
N ALA A 86 9.70 -10.08 5.80
CA ALA A 86 9.36 -10.52 7.14
C ALA A 86 9.58 -12.03 7.36
N GLU A 87 9.95 -12.76 6.30
CA GLU A 87 10.18 -14.21 6.28
C GLU A 87 8.93 -14.98 6.72
N HIS A 88 7.75 -14.53 6.27
CA HIS A 88 6.46 -15.11 6.64
C HIS A 88 6.10 -15.04 8.14
N HIS A 89 6.73 -14.15 8.91
CA HIS A 89 6.42 -13.94 10.32
C HIS A 89 5.95 -12.52 10.59
N TRP A 90 5.00 -12.34 11.51
CA TRP A 90 4.76 -11.01 12.10
C TRP A 90 6.04 -10.55 12.85
N PRO A 91 6.72 -9.48 12.39
CA PRO A 91 7.92 -9.00 13.04
C PRO A 91 7.54 -8.15 14.26
N LEU A 92 7.89 -8.64 15.44
CA LEU A 92 7.68 -7.94 16.70
C LEU A 92 8.93 -7.13 17.01
N THR A 93 8.78 -5.81 17.11
CA THR A 93 9.83 -4.83 17.42
C THR A 93 9.41 -4.01 18.63
N ALA A 94 10.38 -3.41 19.33
CA ALA A 94 10.07 -2.58 20.49
C ALA A 94 9.31 -1.29 20.10
N ALA A 95 9.60 -0.74 18.93
CA ALA A 95 8.94 0.46 18.41
C ALA A 95 7.61 0.18 17.69
N GLY A 96 7.20 -1.09 17.56
CA GLY A 96 6.13 -1.48 16.64
C GLY A 96 6.62 -1.59 15.20
N SER A 97 5.84 -2.28 14.35
CA SER A 97 6.21 -2.57 12.98
C SER A 97 5.12 -2.16 12.01
N VAL A 98 5.51 -1.43 10.96
CA VAL A 98 4.66 -1.10 9.82
C VAL A 98 4.78 -2.21 8.78
N ILE A 99 3.65 -2.78 8.37
CA ILE A 99 3.59 -3.98 7.53
C ILE A 99 2.81 -3.71 6.25
N VAL A 100 3.33 -4.16 5.11
CA VAL A 100 2.54 -4.40 3.91
C VAL A 100 2.44 -5.90 3.72
N LEU A 101 1.20 -6.42 3.78
CA LEU A 101 0.94 -7.83 3.47
C LEU A 101 1.20 -8.08 1.99
N VAL A 102 1.75 -9.24 1.66
CA VAL A 102 2.04 -9.62 0.27
C VAL A 102 1.43 -10.98 0.01
N ALA A 103 0.66 -11.08 -1.08
CA ALA A 103 0.10 -12.33 -1.56
C ALA A 103 0.08 -12.34 -3.08
N ARG A 104 0.05 -13.53 -3.69
CA ARG A 104 -0.17 -13.65 -5.13
C ARG A 104 -1.66 -13.59 -5.48
N SER A 105 -1.96 -13.18 -6.72
CA SER A 105 -3.29 -13.16 -7.30
C SER A 105 -3.81 -14.56 -7.66
N ASN A 106 -3.80 -15.49 -6.70
CA ASN A 106 -4.42 -16.81 -6.82
C ASN A 106 -5.27 -17.09 -5.58
N ILE A 107 -6.23 -18.02 -5.70
CA ILE A 107 -7.20 -18.30 -4.64
C ILE A 107 -6.53 -18.72 -3.31
N PRO A 108 -5.54 -19.65 -3.28
CA PRO A 108 -4.85 -19.99 -2.04
C PRO A 108 -4.13 -18.79 -1.39
N GLY A 109 -3.42 -17.98 -2.19
CA GLY A 109 -2.72 -16.81 -1.70
C GLY A 109 -3.64 -15.74 -1.13
N LEU A 110 -4.75 -15.47 -1.81
CA LEU A 110 -5.78 -14.54 -1.32
C LEU A 110 -6.52 -15.07 -0.08
N ARG A 111 -6.68 -16.40 0.07
CA ARG A 111 -7.20 -16.99 1.32
C ARG A 111 -6.23 -16.77 2.48
N ALA A 112 -4.94 -17.00 2.27
CA ALA A 112 -3.92 -16.71 3.27
C ALA A 112 -3.88 -15.22 3.63
N ALA A 113 -4.03 -14.33 2.64
CA ALA A 113 -4.14 -12.89 2.88
C ALA A 113 -5.37 -12.52 3.72
N ARG A 114 -6.53 -13.16 3.48
CA ARG A 114 -7.73 -12.97 4.31
C ARG A 114 -7.47 -13.37 5.76
N LEU A 115 -6.82 -14.51 5.99
CA LEU A 115 -6.50 -14.99 7.34
C LEU A 115 -5.56 -14.01 8.06
N ALA A 116 -4.49 -13.56 7.40
CA ALA A 116 -3.57 -12.57 7.96
C ALA A 116 -4.27 -11.22 8.26
N ALA A 117 -5.12 -10.74 7.34
CA ALA A 117 -5.91 -9.53 7.54
C ALA A 117 -6.91 -9.69 8.71
N THR A 118 -7.50 -10.88 8.87
CA THR A 118 -8.41 -11.19 9.99
C THR A 118 -7.65 -11.26 11.32
N GLU A 119 -6.45 -11.86 11.33
CA GLU A 119 -5.59 -11.88 12.52
C GLU A 119 -5.23 -10.45 12.97
N TRP A 120 -4.80 -9.59 12.03
CA TRP A 120 -4.57 -8.18 12.33
C TRP A 120 -5.84 -7.47 12.80
N ALA A 121 -6.94 -7.64 12.07
CA ALA A 121 -8.21 -6.99 12.40
C ALA A 121 -8.78 -7.44 13.75
N SER A 122 -8.45 -8.64 14.24
CA SER A 122 -8.86 -9.09 15.58
C SER A 122 -8.20 -8.33 16.73
N GLY A 123 -7.16 -7.53 16.46
CA GLY A 123 -6.42 -6.79 17.48
C GLY A 123 -5.44 -7.64 18.28
N SER A 124 -5.18 -8.88 17.87
CA SER A 124 -4.28 -9.80 18.60
C SER A 124 -2.78 -9.58 18.37
N LEU A 125 -2.42 -8.55 17.62
CA LEU A 125 -1.06 -8.20 17.24
C LEU A 125 -0.72 -6.78 17.72
N PRO A 126 -0.47 -6.57 19.02
CA PRO A 126 -0.13 -5.25 19.55
C PRO A 126 1.15 -4.72 18.89
N GLY A 127 1.18 -3.42 18.59
CA GLY A 127 2.29 -2.77 17.89
C GLY A 127 2.45 -3.12 16.40
N ILE A 128 1.56 -3.94 15.81
CA ILE A 128 1.55 -4.19 14.36
C ILE A 128 0.59 -3.22 13.67
N HIS A 129 1.14 -2.42 12.76
CA HIS A 129 0.39 -1.47 11.95
C HIS A 129 0.41 -1.94 10.48
N VAL A 130 -0.71 -2.47 9.98
CA VAL A 130 -0.83 -2.84 8.57
C VAL A 130 -1.15 -1.60 7.75
N ALA A 131 -0.30 -1.28 6.77
CA ALA A 131 -0.53 -0.22 5.80
C ALA A 131 -1.41 -0.71 4.63
N GLY A 132 -1.35 -1.98 4.27
CA GLY A 132 -2.20 -2.53 3.21
C GLY A 132 -1.79 -3.92 2.73
N LEU A 133 -2.36 -4.31 1.58
CA LEU A 133 -2.12 -5.57 0.89
C LEU A 133 -1.60 -5.32 -0.53
N MET A 134 -0.41 -5.86 -0.82
CA MET A 134 0.14 -5.99 -2.15
C MET A 134 -0.28 -7.33 -2.77
N VAL A 135 -1.06 -7.28 -3.85
CA VAL A 135 -1.46 -8.45 -4.63
C VAL A 135 -0.56 -8.57 -5.86
N MET A 136 0.43 -9.46 -5.77
CA MET A 136 1.38 -9.76 -6.84
C MET A 136 0.73 -10.57 -7.96
N ALA A 137 0.87 -10.14 -9.22
CA ALA A 137 0.40 -10.92 -10.36
C ALA A 137 0.98 -12.34 -10.36
N ASP A 138 0.10 -13.34 -10.47
CA ASP A 138 0.47 -14.74 -10.41
C ASP A 138 0.83 -15.33 -11.79
N ALA A 139 0.39 -14.66 -12.84
CA ALA A 139 0.66 -14.92 -14.25
C ALA A 139 0.55 -13.61 -15.06
N PRO A 140 1.13 -13.52 -16.26
CA PRO A 140 0.89 -12.39 -17.15
C PRO A 140 -0.55 -12.35 -17.68
N GLY A 141 -1.01 -11.17 -18.06
CA GLY A 141 -2.30 -10.97 -18.72
C GLY A 141 -3.43 -10.56 -17.78
N ARG A 142 -4.68 -10.74 -18.24
CA ARG A 142 -5.86 -10.26 -17.53
C ARG A 142 -6.21 -11.18 -16.37
N LEU A 143 -6.35 -10.59 -15.18
CA LEU A 143 -6.79 -11.32 -14.00
C LEU A 143 -8.23 -11.86 -14.16
N PRO A 144 -8.47 -13.17 -13.95
CA PRO A 144 -9.81 -13.76 -13.93
C PRO A 144 -10.75 -13.04 -12.97
N LYS A 145 -12.03 -12.95 -13.34
CA LYS A 145 -13.03 -12.16 -12.60
C LYS A 145 -13.16 -12.63 -11.16
N GLU A 146 -13.20 -13.93 -10.95
CA GLU A 146 -13.38 -14.59 -9.66
C GLU A 146 -12.25 -14.22 -8.70
N ILE A 147 -11.01 -14.20 -9.21
CA ILE A 147 -9.84 -13.84 -8.43
C ILE A 147 -9.84 -12.35 -8.11
N ARG A 148 -10.15 -11.50 -9.08
CA ARG A 148 -10.24 -10.04 -8.89
C ARG A 148 -11.32 -9.67 -7.86
N ASP A 149 -12.49 -10.28 -7.97
CA ASP A 149 -13.60 -10.02 -7.06
C ASP A 149 -13.27 -10.52 -5.65
N PHE A 150 -12.64 -11.69 -5.52
CA PHE A 150 -12.16 -12.18 -4.23
C PHE A 150 -11.07 -11.28 -3.63
N ALA A 151 -10.09 -10.83 -4.44
CA ALA A 151 -9.08 -9.87 -3.99
C ALA A 151 -9.74 -8.62 -3.42
N ARG A 152 -10.76 -8.04 -4.10
CA ARG A 152 -11.51 -6.88 -3.61
C ARG A 152 -12.14 -7.12 -2.24
N VAL A 153 -12.75 -8.29 -2.02
CA VAL A 153 -13.31 -8.65 -0.71
C VAL A 153 -12.22 -8.71 0.35
N VAL A 154 -11.06 -9.28 0.06
CA VAL A 154 -9.92 -9.32 0.99
C VAL A 154 -9.38 -7.92 1.27
N GLY A 155 -9.26 -7.08 0.24
CA GLY A 155 -8.77 -5.71 0.34
C GLY A 155 -9.61 -4.82 1.26
N GLY A 156 -10.92 -5.08 1.40
CA GLY A 156 -11.76 -4.36 2.36
C GLY A 156 -11.36 -4.57 3.83
N GLY A 157 -10.60 -5.62 4.13
CA GLY A 157 -10.09 -5.94 5.47
C GLY A 157 -8.80 -5.22 5.86
N VAL A 158 -8.22 -4.39 4.98
CA VAL A 158 -6.96 -3.65 5.21
C VAL A 158 -7.11 -2.21 4.71
N PRO A 159 -6.22 -1.27 5.09
CA PRO A 159 -6.42 0.14 4.73
C PRO A 159 -6.33 0.37 3.23
N HIS A 160 -5.33 -0.23 2.58
CA HIS A 160 -5.07 -0.11 1.14
C HIS A 160 -4.89 -1.47 0.48
N MET A 161 -5.23 -1.56 -0.80
CA MET A 161 -4.89 -2.70 -1.64
C MET A 161 -4.29 -2.21 -2.95
N TRP A 162 -3.18 -2.82 -3.33
CA TRP A 162 -2.49 -2.58 -4.58
C TRP A 162 -2.39 -3.86 -5.40
N HIS A 163 -2.31 -3.70 -6.72
CA HIS A 163 -1.93 -4.77 -7.62
C HIS A 163 -0.54 -4.50 -8.16
N PHE A 164 0.36 -5.47 -8.01
CA PHE A 164 1.69 -5.40 -8.61
C PHE A 164 1.69 -6.20 -9.92
N PRO A 165 2.13 -5.61 -11.05
CA PRO A 165 2.08 -6.28 -12.34
C PRO A 165 3.08 -7.45 -12.43
N TRP A 166 2.93 -8.26 -13.47
CA TRP A 166 3.90 -9.32 -13.78
C TRP A 166 5.24 -8.73 -14.20
N VAL A 167 6.35 -9.25 -13.64
CA VAL A 167 7.72 -8.86 -13.99
C VAL A 167 8.47 -10.09 -14.47
N ASP A 168 8.65 -10.21 -15.79
CA ASP A 168 9.31 -11.38 -16.40
C ASP A 168 10.74 -11.60 -15.91
N GLY A 169 11.47 -10.52 -15.62
CA GLY A 169 12.87 -10.57 -15.19
C GLY A 169 13.11 -11.43 -13.94
N TRP A 170 12.16 -11.42 -12.98
CA TRP A 170 12.28 -12.21 -11.75
C TRP A 170 12.26 -13.72 -11.97
N ARG A 171 11.71 -14.20 -13.10
CA ARG A 171 11.71 -15.64 -13.43
C ARG A 171 13.12 -16.19 -13.67
N TYR A 172 14.03 -15.32 -14.07
CA TYR A 172 15.41 -15.68 -14.41
C TYR A 172 16.36 -15.51 -13.22
N GLY A 173 15.82 -15.14 -12.04
CA GLY A 173 16.64 -14.87 -10.85
C GLY A 173 17.44 -13.57 -10.94
N HIS A 174 17.13 -12.69 -11.89
CA HIS A 174 17.80 -11.40 -12.01
C HIS A 174 17.38 -10.47 -10.88
N GLU A 175 18.35 -9.75 -10.33
CA GLU A 175 18.08 -8.53 -9.59
C GLU A 175 17.59 -7.48 -10.59
N ILE A 176 16.44 -6.88 -10.31
CA ILE A 176 15.80 -5.92 -11.21
C ILE A 176 15.88 -4.55 -10.55
N ALA A 177 16.49 -3.60 -11.25
CA ALA A 177 16.56 -2.23 -10.79
C ALA A 177 15.15 -1.60 -10.83
N ILE A 178 14.84 -0.70 -9.90
CA ILE A 178 13.51 -0.07 -9.82
C ILE A 178 13.17 0.68 -11.12
N GLU A 179 14.17 1.21 -11.82
CA GLU A 179 14.05 1.93 -13.08
C GLU A 179 13.61 1.02 -14.25
N GLU A 180 13.90 -0.27 -14.17
CA GLU A 180 13.57 -1.28 -15.17
C GLU A 180 12.16 -1.85 -14.97
N LEU A 181 11.51 -1.56 -13.84
CA LEU A 181 10.15 -2.00 -13.58
C LEU A 181 9.14 -1.31 -14.52
N PRO A 182 8.02 -1.98 -14.83
CA PRO A 182 6.90 -1.35 -15.50
C PRO A 182 6.45 -0.07 -14.78
N LYS A 183 6.03 0.95 -15.53
CA LYS A 183 5.57 2.21 -14.95
C LYS A 183 4.53 2.02 -13.83
N GLU A 184 3.58 1.11 -14.05
CA GLU A 184 2.54 0.76 -13.07
C GLU A 184 3.11 0.21 -11.75
N ALA A 185 4.17 -0.59 -11.80
CA ALA A 185 4.85 -1.10 -10.61
C ALA A 185 5.52 0.05 -9.82
N ARG A 186 6.19 0.97 -10.52
CA ARG A 186 6.83 2.13 -9.87
C ARG A 186 5.80 3.03 -9.19
N THR A 187 4.71 3.37 -9.90
CA THR A 187 3.60 4.15 -9.32
C THR A 187 2.99 3.46 -8.11
N THR A 188 2.85 2.14 -8.16
CA THR A 188 2.36 1.36 -7.02
C THR A 188 3.31 1.46 -5.82
N LEU A 189 4.62 1.39 -6.03
CA LEU A 189 5.62 1.53 -4.96
C LEU A 189 5.62 2.93 -4.35
N GLU A 190 5.43 3.98 -5.16
CA GLU A 190 5.25 5.36 -4.69
C GLU A 190 4.02 5.48 -3.78
N GLN A 191 2.88 4.90 -4.18
CA GLN A 191 1.67 4.86 -3.34
C GLN A 191 1.88 4.11 -2.02
N VAL A 192 2.64 3.00 -2.05
CA VAL A 192 3.02 2.29 -0.82
C VAL A 192 3.85 3.19 0.09
N HIS A 193 4.80 3.95 -0.44
CA HIS A 193 5.62 4.87 0.37
C HIS A 193 4.78 5.97 1.04
N ILE A 194 3.76 6.47 0.34
CA ILE A 194 2.80 7.43 0.92
C ILE A 194 2.03 6.76 2.07
N ALA A 195 1.50 5.56 1.85
CA ALA A 195 0.71 4.83 2.84
C ALA A 195 1.51 4.40 4.08
N ILE A 196 2.75 3.91 3.91
CA ILE A 196 3.62 3.51 5.04
C ILE A 196 4.04 4.73 5.86
N THR A 197 4.28 5.88 5.23
CA THR A 197 4.58 7.14 5.96
C THR A 197 3.39 7.58 6.81
N ALA A 198 2.17 7.54 6.25
CA ALA A 198 0.96 7.84 7.00
C ALA A 198 0.71 6.84 8.14
N THR A 199 0.98 5.56 7.91
CA THR A 199 0.79 4.47 8.89
C THR A 199 1.81 4.56 10.04
N ALA A 200 3.07 4.90 9.75
CA ALA A 200 4.13 5.06 10.75
C ALA A 200 3.86 6.21 11.73
N GLY A 201 3.05 7.20 11.33
CA GLY A 201 2.63 8.30 12.20
C GLY A 201 1.52 7.94 13.20
N LEU A 202 0.95 6.73 13.14
CA LEU A 202 -0.09 6.30 14.08
C LEU A 202 0.51 5.96 15.45
N PRO A 203 -0.15 6.34 16.56
CA PRO A 203 0.32 5.97 17.90
C PRO A 203 0.25 4.45 18.08
N ALA A 204 1.25 3.88 18.74
CA ALA A 204 1.20 2.49 19.17
C ALA A 204 -0.04 2.27 20.05
N THR A 205 -0.88 1.30 19.68
CA THR A 205 -2.11 0.94 20.40
C THR A 205 -1.87 -0.27 21.28
#